data_AF-A0AAN7KFG8-F1
#
_entry.id   AF-A0AAN7KFG8-F1
#
_cell.length_a   1.000
_cell.length_b   1.000
_cell.length_c   1.000
_cell.angle_alpha   90.00
_cell.angle_beta   90.00
_cell.angle_gamma   90.00
#
_symmetry.space_group_name_H-M   'P 1'
#
loop_
_entity.id
_entity.type
_entity.pdbx_description
1 polymer ?
#
loop_
_entity_poly.entity_id
_entity_poly.type
_entity_poly.pdbx_seq_one_letter_code
_entity_poly.pdbx_strand_id
1 'polypeptide(L)'
;MAACTLLHLLRRSRPVINSRTSLSSQFFHLASFSSSCKRHAFTLPDQSFPLPKKVPFKVSAHGRTWVDPYHWMRDTNNPAFVHHLHEENSYAEAFMADTIDVQSRMASEMKNRLPTNISSPPERWGPWLYYQNIPDGKEFPVLCRRLEPDKAGWAASVLDYVRGQTGKEEILLDWNEIAEHHGYVHVGTCRVSPNHRYLAYTIDINGSEWFKLQIKDLRTGCILPNLQAEGVVSLAWAQDSCTLFYTVADKNQRPFRVLCADVEAPNNSDGMNVFTESDSGFCVDITATKDGKFITVNSNSRTSSEEGITFSFLIRFQEAFCYFCEVETIFLKLCRFT
;
A
#
# COMPACT_ATOMS: atom_id res chain seq x y z
N MET A 1 -31.95 5.75 10.59
CA MET A 1 -33.02 6.39 11.39
C MET A 1 -32.50 7.77 11.79
N ALA A 2 -32.79 8.80 11.00
CA ALA A 2 -33.88 9.79 11.22
C ALA A 2 -33.60 10.65 12.47
N ALA A 3 -33.58 11.99 12.47
CA ALA A 3 -34.05 13.04 11.57
C ALA A 3 -33.33 14.37 11.96
N CYS A 4 -33.00 15.27 11.03
CA CYS A 4 -33.70 16.55 10.73
C CYS A 4 -34.20 17.31 11.99
N THR A 5 -34.02 18.64 12.18
CA THR A 5 -34.28 19.76 11.25
C THR A 5 -33.92 21.09 11.96
N LEU A 6 -33.45 22.12 11.24
CA LEU A 6 -33.91 23.51 11.42
C LEU A 6 -33.50 24.41 10.22
N LEU A 7 -34.51 24.72 9.37
CA LEU A 7 -34.95 26.05 8.89
C LEU A 7 -33.90 27.12 8.47
N HIS A 8 -34.10 28.00 7.48
CA HIS A 8 -35.10 28.21 6.43
C HIS A 8 -34.66 29.49 5.66
N LEU A 9 -35.32 29.78 4.53
CA LEU A 9 -35.38 31.06 3.78
C LEU A 9 -34.32 31.28 2.69
N LEU A 10 -34.75 31.12 1.42
CA LEU A 10 -35.08 32.25 0.55
C LEU A 10 -35.85 31.76 -0.67
N ARG A 11 -37.16 32.07 -0.68
CA ARG A 11 -38.12 31.80 -1.76
C ARG A 11 -38.30 33.10 -2.54
N ARG A 12 -37.96 33.14 -3.83
CA ARG A 12 -38.32 34.25 -4.74
C ARG A 12 -39.28 33.75 -5.83
N SER A 13 -40.54 34.13 -5.62
CA SER A 13 -41.55 34.63 -6.57
C SER A 13 -41.42 34.32 -8.08
N ARG A 14 -42.43 33.62 -8.62
CA ARG A 14 -42.81 33.64 -10.04
C ARG A 14 -43.87 34.74 -10.27
N PRO A 15 -43.86 35.48 -11.38
CA PRO A 15 -45.03 36.24 -11.82
C PRO A 15 -45.90 35.41 -12.77
N VAL A 16 -47.21 35.58 -12.59
CA VAL A 16 -48.29 35.13 -13.47
C VAL A 16 -48.57 36.24 -14.47
N ILE A 17 -48.60 35.94 -15.77
CA ILE A 17 -49.15 36.83 -16.80
C ILE A 17 -50.12 36.00 -17.64
N ASN A 18 -51.40 36.37 -17.58
CA ASN A 18 -52.44 35.97 -18.51
C ASN A 18 -52.47 36.98 -19.68
N SER A 19 -52.46 36.50 -20.92
CA SER A 19 -53.28 37.09 -21.98
C SER A 19 -53.48 36.09 -23.13
N ARG A 20 -54.73 35.96 -23.55
CA ARG A 20 -55.17 35.26 -24.76
C ARG A 20 -54.77 36.09 -25.97
N THR A 21 -54.33 35.46 -27.07
CA THR A 21 -55.02 35.46 -28.38
C THR A 21 -54.18 34.87 -29.53
N SER A 22 -54.91 34.22 -30.43
CA SER A 22 -54.63 33.87 -31.83
C SER A 22 -53.68 32.70 -32.13
N LEU A 23 -54.27 31.66 -32.72
CA LEU A 23 -53.60 30.58 -33.41
C LEU A 23 -52.89 31.10 -34.66
N SER A 24 -51.60 30.85 -34.77
CA SER A 24 -50.91 30.78 -36.06
C SER A 24 -50.08 29.50 -36.10
N SER A 25 -50.45 28.61 -37.01
CA SER A 25 -49.73 27.40 -37.39
C SER A 25 -48.25 27.69 -37.63
N GLN A 26 -47.37 27.14 -36.79
CA GLN A 26 -45.95 27.04 -37.09
C GLN A 26 -45.56 25.56 -37.04
N PHE A 27 -45.12 25.08 -38.20
CA PHE A 27 -44.66 23.74 -38.46
C PHE A 27 -43.51 23.38 -37.51
N PHE A 28 -43.73 22.39 -36.63
CA PHE A 28 -42.64 21.72 -35.94
C PHE A 28 -41.84 20.91 -36.96
N HIS A 29 -40.69 21.43 -37.39
CA HIS A 29 -39.66 20.60 -38.00
C HIS A 29 -39.15 19.63 -36.93
N LEU A 30 -39.64 18.38 -36.96
CA LEU A 30 -38.97 17.25 -36.34
C LEU A 30 -37.61 17.09 -37.04
N ALA A 31 -36.55 17.60 -36.41
CA ALA A 31 -35.21 17.17 -36.73
C ALA A 31 -35.06 15.72 -36.26
N SER A 32 -35.30 14.77 -37.17
CA SER A 32 -34.91 13.38 -36.98
C SER A 32 -33.39 13.32 -36.88
N PHE A 33 -32.86 13.30 -35.66
CA PHE A 33 -31.52 12.80 -35.39
C PHE A 33 -31.54 11.28 -35.68
N SER A 34 -31.35 10.93 -36.94
CA SER A 34 -30.99 9.57 -37.32
C SER A 34 -29.55 9.36 -36.85
N SER A 35 -29.39 8.85 -35.62
CA SER A 35 -28.16 8.18 -35.25
C SER A 35 -28.09 6.92 -36.12
N SER A 36 -27.47 7.06 -37.28
CA SER A 36 -26.95 5.90 -38.00
C SER A 36 -25.86 5.30 -37.10
N CYS A 37 -26.27 4.44 -36.17
CA CYS A 37 -25.39 3.48 -35.54
C CYS A 37 -24.88 2.59 -36.67
N LYS A 38 -23.81 3.04 -37.34
CA LYS A 38 -22.94 2.12 -38.06
C LYS A 38 -22.51 1.10 -37.01
N ARG A 39 -23.08 -0.10 -37.07
CA ARG A 39 -22.58 -1.24 -36.31
C ARG A 39 -21.14 -1.41 -36.79
N HIS A 40 -20.18 -0.96 -36.00
CA HIS A 40 -18.80 -1.38 -36.20
C HIS A 40 -18.83 -2.90 -36.04
N ALA A 41 -18.67 -3.59 -37.16
CA ALA A 41 -18.59 -5.03 -37.16
C ALA A 41 -17.31 -5.38 -36.42
N PHE A 42 -17.47 -6.07 -35.29
CA PHE A 42 -16.37 -6.63 -34.54
C PHE A 42 -15.56 -7.53 -35.48
N THR A 43 -14.31 -7.14 -35.74
CA THR A 43 -13.44 -7.88 -36.66
C THR A 43 -12.47 -8.68 -35.82
N LEU A 44 -12.61 -10.00 -35.85
CA LEU A 44 -11.66 -10.90 -35.21
C LEU A 44 -10.30 -10.75 -35.91
N PRO A 45 -9.19 -10.84 -35.16
CA PRO A 45 -7.87 -10.85 -35.77
C PRO A 45 -7.73 -12.08 -36.68
N ASP A 46 -6.99 -11.92 -37.77
CA ASP A 46 -6.68 -13.02 -38.71
C ASP A 46 -5.69 -14.04 -38.07
N GLN A 47 -5.03 -13.62 -36.98
CA GLN A 47 -4.19 -14.47 -36.17
C GLN A 47 -5.02 -15.55 -35.45
N SER A 48 -4.62 -16.82 -35.62
CA SER A 48 -5.24 -17.94 -34.93
C SER A 48 -5.05 -17.85 -33.43
N PHE A 49 -6.08 -18.21 -32.67
CA PHE A 49 -6.01 -18.31 -31.20
C PHE A 49 -4.85 -19.24 -30.77
N PRO A 50 -3.96 -18.80 -29.86
CA PRO A 50 -2.84 -19.61 -29.39
C PRO A 50 -3.36 -20.82 -28.61
N LEU A 51 -3.09 -22.02 -29.11
CA LEU A 51 -3.52 -23.26 -28.48
C LEU A 51 -2.37 -23.86 -27.68
N PRO A 52 -2.46 -23.90 -26.34
CA PRO A 52 -1.40 -24.48 -25.53
C PRO A 52 -1.30 -26.00 -25.75
N LYS A 53 -0.06 -26.49 -25.75
CA LYS A 53 0.20 -27.94 -25.75
C LYS A 53 -0.41 -28.59 -24.50
N LYS A 54 -0.99 -29.78 -24.69
CA LYS A 54 -1.52 -30.61 -23.61
C LYS A 54 -0.50 -31.69 -23.27
N VAL A 55 0.03 -31.67 -22.06
CA VAL A 55 0.98 -32.67 -21.55
C VAL A 55 0.32 -33.37 -20.36
N PRO A 56 -0.12 -34.63 -20.48
CA PRO A 56 -0.81 -35.32 -19.39
C PRO A 56 0.04 -35.38 -18.12
N PHE A 57 -0.42 -34.73 -17.06
CA PHE A 57 0.17 -34.82 -15.73
C PHE A 57 -0.89 -35.28 -14.73
N LYS A 58 -0.62 -36.36 -13.99
CA LYS A 58 -1.56 -36.92 -13.01
C LYS A 58 -1.35 -36.24 -11.66
N VAL A 59 -2.40 -35.61 -11.15
CA VAL A 59 -2.43 -35.05 -9.79
C VAL A 59 -3.27 -35.98 -8.92
N SER A 60 -2.80 -36.26 -7.70
CA SER A 60 -3.52 -37.07 -6.73
C SER A 60 -3.59 -36.36 -5.39
N ALA A 61 -4.81 -36.24 -4.84
CA ALA A 61 -5.05 -35.67 -3.52
C ALA A 61 -6.27 -36.34 -2.88
N HIS A 62 -6.19 -36.63 -1.57
CA HIS A 62 -7.27 -37.25 -0.78
C HIS A 62 -7.88 -38.50 -1.43
N GLY A 63 -7.04 -39.36 -2.04
CA GLY A 63 -7.47 -40.60 -2.70
C GLY A 63 -8.18 -40.41 -4.04
N ARG A 64 -8.23 -39.20 -4.60
CA ARG A 64 -8.77 -38.91 -5.94
C ARG A 64 -7.64 -38.51 -6.87
N THR A 65 -7.73 -38.95 -8.13
CA THR A 65 -6.74 -38.65 -9.16
C THR A 65 -7.41 -38.05 -10.39
N TRP A 66 -6.82 -37.00 -10.95
CA TRP A 66 -7.24 -36.36 -12.19
C TRP A 66 -6.03 -36.01 -13.06
N VAL A 67 -6.28 -35.68 -14.33
CA VAL A 67 -5.24 -35.25 -15.27
C VAL A 67 -5.31 -33.75 -15.42
N ASP A 68 -4.21 -33.06 -15.13
CA ASP A 68 -3.99 -31.65 -15.44
C ASP A 68 -3.08 -31.57 -16.68
N PRO A 69 -3.63 -31.34 -17.89
CA PRO A 69 -2.84 -31.29 -19.11
C PRO A 69 -1.96 -30.03 -19.22
N TYR A 70 -2.13 -29.04 -18.34
CA TYR A 70 -1.43 -27.76 -18.40
C TYR A 70 -0.48 -27.54 -17.21
N HIS A 71 -0.24 -28.58 -16.40
CA HIS A 71 0.65 -28.52 -15.23
C HIS A 71 2.03 -27.94 -15.54
N TRP A 72 2.52 -28.17 -16.76
CA TRP A 72 3.82 -27.69 -17.24
C TRP A 72 3.95 -26.16 -17.26
N MET A 73 2.84 -25.41 -17.28
CA MET A 73 2.81 -23.94 -17.22
C MET A 73 3.11 -23.37 -15.84
N ARG A 74 3.13 -24.22 -14.80
CA ARG A 74 3.49 -23.79 -13.43
C ARG A 74 4.94 -23.32 -13.33
N ASP A 75 5.82 -23.85 -14.18
CA ASP A 75 7.23 -23.47 -14.24
C ASP A 75 7.40 -22.20 -15.07
N THR A 76 7.57 -21.07 -14.39
CA THR A 76 7.74 -19.75 -15.01
C THR A 76 9.04 -19.60 -15.78
N ASN A 77 10.03 -20.47 -15.54
CA ASN A 77 11.31 -20.47 -16.27
C ASN A 77 11.28 -21.33 -17.52
N ASN A 78 10.18 -22.06 -17.78
CA ASN A 78 10.06 -22.94 -18.92
C ASN A 78 9.98 -22.11 -20.23
N PRO A 79 10.92 -22.28 -21.18
CA PRO A 79 10.93 -21.51 -22.42
C PRO A 79 9.65 -21.70 -23.25
N ALA A 80 9.03 -22.89 -23.19
CA ALA A 80 7.77 -23.13 -23.89
C ALA A 80 6.60 -22.35 -23.27
N PHE A 81 6.67 -22.04 -21.99
CA PHE A 81 5.63 -21.27 -21.30
C PHE A 81 5.79 -19.79 -21.60
N VAL A 82 7.02 -19.28 -21.52
CA VAL A 82 7.36 -17.90 -21.93
C VAL A 82 6.97 -17.66 -23.38
N HIS A 83 7.26 -18.59 -24.29
CA HIS A 83 6.85 -18.49 -25.69
C HIS A 83 5.33 -18.40 -25.83
N HIS A 84 4.58 -19.28 -25.15
CA HIS A 84 3.12 -19.25 -25.17
C HIS A 84 2.54 -17.94 -24.62
N LEU A 85 3.14 -17.37 -23.56
CA LEU A 85 2.74 -16.05 -23.04
C LEU A 85 2.94 -14.94 -24.07
N HIS A 86 4.03 -14.98 -24.87
CA HIS A 86 4.21 -14.03 -25.96
C HIS A 86 3.15 -14.20 -27.06
N GLU A 87 2.77 -15.43 -27.39
CA GLU A 87 1.69 -15.68 -28.36
C GLU A 87 0.34 -15.15 -27.86
N GLU A 88 0.01 -15.37 -26.58
CA GLU A 88 -1.20 -14.84 -25.93
C GLU A 88 -1.21 -13.30 -25.91
N ASN A 89 -0.10 -12.67 -25.54
CA ASN A 89 0.00 -11.20 -25.54
C ASN A 89 -0.16 -10.63 -26.96
N SER A 90 0.50 -11.23 -27.96
CA SER A 90 0.38 -10.82 -29.37
C SER A 90 -1.05 -10.98 -29.89
N TYR A 91 -1.72 -12.09 -29.54
CA TYR A 91 -3.12 -12.29 -29.90
C TYR A 91 -4.03 -11.26 -29.23
N ALA A 92 -3.81 -10.96 -27.95
CA ALA A 92 -4.57 -9.93 -27.23
C ALA A 92 -4.40 -8.54 -27.85
N GLU A 93 -3.17 -8.16 -28.23
CA GLU A 93 -2.89 -6.91 -28.94
C GLU A 93 -3.62 -6.84 -30.28
N ALA A 94 -3.57 -7.92 -31.08
CA ALA A 94 -4.26 -8.00 -32.36
C ALA A 94 -5.78 -7.95 -32.21
N PHE A 95 -6.32 -8.63 -31.19
CA PHE A 95 -7.75 -8.64 -30.88
C PHE A 95 -8.27 -7.27 -30.43
N MET A 96 -7.44 -6.49 -29.73
CA MET A 96 -7.79 -5.16 -29.24
C MET A 96 -7.39 -4.01 -30.18
N ALA A 97 -6.84 -4.31 -31.36
CA ALA A 97 -6.27 -3.31 -32.26
C ALA A 97 -7.28 -2.23 -32.71
N ASP A 98 -8.55 -2.58 -32.88
CA ASP A 98 -9.62 -1.65 -33.25
C ASP A 98 -10.00 -0.68 -32.12
N THR A 99 -9.58 -0.96 -30.88
CA THR A 99 -9.88 -0.15 -29.70
C THR A 99 -8.76 0.81 -29.27
N ILE A 100 -7.62 0.84 -29.97
CA ILE A 100 -6.44 1.66 -29.60
C ILE A 100 -6.80 3.15 -29.41
N ASP A 101 -7.65 3.71 -30.29
CA ASP A 101 -8.10 5.10 -30.19
C ASP A 101 -8.95 5.34 -28.94
N VAL A 102 -9.83 4.39 -28.61
CA VAL A 102 -10.68 4.48 -27.42
C VAL A 102 -9.86 4.32 -26.15
N GLN A 103 -8.90 3.38 -26.13
CA GLN A 103 -7.96 3.20 -25.03
C GLN A 103 -7.14 4.47 -24.78
N SER A 104 -6.57 5.06 -25.84
CA SER A 104 -5.76 6.29 -25.76
C SER A 104 -6.58 7.48 -25.25
N ARG A 105 -7.82 7.61 -25.72
CA ARG A 105 -8.75 8.62 -25.21
C ARG A 105 -9.10 8.40 -23.74
N MET A 106 -9.45 7.18 -23.34
CA MET A 106 -9.74 6.85 -21.95
C MET A 106 -8.53 7.11 -21.04
N ALA A 107 -7.34 6.69 -21.42
CA ALA A 107 -6.10 6.94 -20.69
C ALA A 107 -5.84 8.45 -20.52
N SER A 108 -6.01 9.23 -21.59
CA SER A 108 -5.86 10.69 -21.55
C SER A 108 -6.91 11.34 -20.64
N GLU A 109 -8.17 10.92 -20.73
CA GLU A 109 -9.24 11.43 -19.88
C GLU A 109 -9.02 11.08 -18.40
N MET A 110 -8.56 9.86 -18.09
CA MET A 110 -8.23 9.45 -16.73
C MET A 110 -7.06 10.27 -16.18
N LYS A 111 -5.99 10.43 -16.96
CA LYS A 111 -4.82 11.24 -16.59
C LYS A 111 -5.19 12.70 -16.34
N ASN A 112 -6.01 13.30 -17.19
CA ASN A 112 -6.44 14.69 -17.06
C ASN A 112 -7.35 14.95 -15.85
N ARG A 113 -7.94 13.91 -15.25
CA ARG A 113 -8.72 14.02 -14.00
C ARG A 113 -7.84 13.93 -12.75
N LEU A 114 -6.60 13.47 -12.88
CA LEU A 114 -5.65 13.44 -11.78
C LEU A 114 -4.99 14.82 -11.63
N PRO A 115 -4.85 15.33 -10.40
CA PRO A 115 -4.11 16.57 -10.17
C PRO A 115 -2.64 16.36 -10.50
N THR A 116 -1.99 17.39 -11.03
CA THR A 116 -0.56 17.33 -11.38
C THR A 116 0.32 17.14 -10.14
N ASN A 117 -0.01 17.87 -9.07
CA ASN A 117 0.65 17.75 -7.78
C ASN A 117 -0.23 16.95 -6.83
N ILE A 118 0.25 15.77 -6.45
CA ILE A 118 -0.42 14.87 -5.51
C ILE A 118 0.34 14.95 -4.19
N SER A 119 -0.35 15.34 -3.12
CA SER A 119 0.19 15.30 -1.77
C SER A 119 -0.82 14.74 -0.79
N SER A 120 -0.36 13.97 0.18
CA SER A 120 -1.17 13.59 1.34
C SER A 120 -1.44 14.83 2.21
N PRO A 121 -2.56 14.84 2.96
CA PRO A 121 -2.71 15.77 4.06
C PRO A 121 -1.53 15.62 5.04
N PRO A 122 -0.98 16.72 5.57
CA PRO A 122 0.10 16.66 6.53
C PRO A 122 -0.39 16.13 7.88
N GLU A 123 0.35 15.20 8.46
CA GLU A 123 0.12 14.65 9.79
C GLU A 123 1.10 15.27 10.78
N ARG A 124 0.57 15.86 11.85
CA ARG A 124 1.40 16.41 12.94
C ARG A 124 1.80 15.31 13.90
N TRP A 125 3.12 15.19 14.12
CA TRP A 125 3.67 14.32 15.13
C TRP A 125 4.85 15.00 15.84
N GLY A 126 4.66 15.31 17.12
CA GLY A 126 5.61 16.09 17.89
C GLY A 126 5.80 17.49 17.26
N PRO A 127 7.05 17.94 17.02
CA PRO A 127 7.36 19.22 16.38
C PRO A 127 7.35 19.17 14.85
N TRP A 128 6.98 18.04 14.25
CA TRP A 128 7.08 17.82 12.80
C TRP A 128 5.70 17.66 12.15
N LEU A 129 5.61 18.14 10.91
CA LEU A 129 4.55 17.79 9.97
C LEU A 129 5.11 16.81 8.94
N TYR A 130 4.53 15.61 8.86
CA TYR A 130 4.89 14.56 7.90
C TYR A 130 3.88 14.51 6.76
N TYR A 131 4.34 14.30 5.53
CA TYR A 131 3.47 14.08 4.39
C TYR A 131 4.25 13.36 3.29
N GLN A 132 3.50 12.83 2.33
CA GLN A 132 4.04 12.28 1.10
C GLN A 132 3.55 13.12 -0.06
N ASN A 133 4.40 13.33 -1.05
CA ASN A 133 4.01 13.97 -2.30
C ASN A 133 4.65 13.25 -3.48
N ILE A 134 3.96 13.26 -4.62
CA ILE A 134 4.50 12.79 -5.89
C ILE A 134 4.87 14.05 -6.69
N PRO A 135 6.17 14.35 -6.89
CA PRO A 135 6.59 15.51 -7.65
C PRO A 135 6.08 15.45 -9.10
N ASP A 136 5.85 16.62 -9.70
CA ASP A 136 5.40 16.72 -11.09
C ASP A 136 6.36 15.96 -12.03
N GLY A 137 5.81 15.06 -12.83
CA GLY A 137 6.57 14.24 -13.78
C GLY A 137 7.34 13.07 -13.16
N LYS A 138 7.19 12.82 -11.86
CA LYS A 138 7.68 11.62 -11.17
C LYS A 138 6.56 10.61 -10.99
N GLU A 139 6.92 9.33 -10.85
CA GLU A 139 5.97 8.22 -10.73
C GLU A 139 5.80 7.76 -9.28
N PHE A 140 6.79 8.01 -8.44
CA PHE A 140 6.82 7.52 -7.06
C PHE A 140 6.76 8.66 -6.03
N PRO A 141 6.22 8.39 -4.82
CA PRO A 141 6.15 9.37 -3.76
C PRO A 141 7.53 9.66 -3.14
N VAL A 142 7.61 10.84 -2.53
CA VAL A 142 8.71 11.26 -1.66
C VAL A 142 8.13 11.44 -0.26
N LEU A 143 8.77 10.86 0.75
CA LEU A 143 8.40 11.05 2.16
C LEU A 143 9.13 12.28 2.69
N CYS A 144 8.38 13.28 3.12
CA CYS A 144 8.90 14.56 3.56
C CYS A 144 8.47 14.88 4.99
N ARG A 145 9.24 15.74 5.66
CA ARG A 145 8.81 16.41 6.89
C ARG A 145 9.20 17.88 6.89
N ARG A 146 8.48 18.68 7.68
CA ARG A 146 8.81 20.08 7.95
C ARG A 146 8.75 20.34 9.45
N LEU A 147 9.70 21.13 9.95
CA LEU A 147 9.67 21.57 11.33
C LEU A 147 8.56 22.61 11.49
N GLU A 148 7.71 22.40 12.47
CA GLU A 148 6.64 23.32 12.82
C GLU A 148 6.93 23.97 14.18
N PRO A 149 7.22 25.28 14.23
CA PRO A 149 7.38 25.96 15.50
C PRO A 149 6.03 26.02 16.24
N ASP A 150 6.06 25.77 17.55
CA ASP A 150 4.90 25.51 18.42
C ASP A 150 3.91 26.67 18.61
N LYS A 151 4.04 27.76 17.82
CA LYS A 151 3.41 29.05 18.09
C LYS A 151 2.00 29.21 17.52
N ALA A 152 1.53 28.31 16.65
CA ALA A 152 0.35 28.59 15.82
C ALA A 152 -0.90 27.73 16.14
N GLY A 153 -0.75 26.55 16.75
CA GLY A 153 -1.87 25.61 16.93
C GLY A 153 -2.36 25.02 15.59
N TRP A 154 -3.02 23.85 15.65
CA TRP A 154 -3.28 23.00 14.47
C TRP A 154 -4.01 23.70 13.30
N ALA A 155 -4.90 24.66 13.59
CA ALA A 155 -5.67 25.35 12.55
C ALA A 155 -4.78 26.33 11.76
N ALA A 156 -3.87 27.03 12.45
CA ALA A 156 -2.92 27.92 11.79
C ALA A 156 -1.84 27.13 11.06
N SER A 157 -1.42 25.99 11.59
CA SER A 157 -0.53 25.02 10.94
C SER A 157 -1.04 24.58 9.56
N VAL A 158 -2.29 24.14 9.51
CA VAL A 158 -2.93 23.74 8.25
C VAL A 158 -3.08 24.94 7.31
N LEU A 159 -3.41 26.12 7.84
CA LEU A 159 -3.50 27.35 7.04
C LEU A 159 -2.15 27.76 6.44
N ASP A 160 -1.07 27.71 7.21
CA ASP A 160 0.29 28.03 6.76
C ASP A 160 0.78 27.01 5.74
N TYR A 161 0.46 25.72 5.92
CA TYR A 161 0.70 24.68 4.92
C TYR A 161 -0.03 24.98 3.61
N VAL A 162 -1.34 25.26 3.67
CA VAL A 162 -2.14 25.63 2.49
C VAL A 162 -1.63 26.93 1.84
N ARG A 163 -1.05 27.85 2.61
CA ARG A 163 -0.47 29.11 2.14
C ARG A 163 1.00 28.99 1.70
N GLY A 164 1.63 27.83 1.86
CA GLY A 164 3.04 27.62 1.54
C GLY A 164 4.03 28.35 2.46
N GLN A 165 3.61 28.79 3.65
CA GLN A 165 4.40 29.57 4.60
C GLN A 165 4.95 28.69 5.75
N THR A 166 5.66 27.61 5.42
CA THR A 166 6.12 26.61 6.39
C THR A 166 7.65 26.53 6.47
N GLY A 167 8.17 25.88 7.51
CA GLY A 167 9.61 25.68 7.71
C GLY A 167 10.28 24.89 6.57
N LYS A 168 11.62 24.83 6.58
CA LYS A 168 12.41 24.13 5.57
C LYS A 168 11.98 22.65 5.48
N GLU A 169 11.75 22.19 4.26
CA GLU A 169 11.45 20.79 3.94
C GLU A 169 12.69 19.91 4.05
N GLU A 170 12.51 18.74 4.66
CA GLU A 170 13.48 17.66 4.73
C GLU A 170 12.89 16.44 4.01
N ILE A 171 13.64 15.89 3.06
CA ILE A 171 13.30 14.63 2.37
C ILE A 171 13.87 13.48 3.20
N LEU A 172 13.00 12.60 3.68
CA LEU A 172 13.39 11.44 4.45
C LEU A 172 13.76 10.27 3.55
N LEU A 173 12.97 10.05 2.51
CA LEU A 173 13.15 8.96 1.55
C LEU A 173 12.55 9.38 0.21
N ASP A 174 13.28 9.12 -0.88
CA ASP A 174 12.82 9.37 -2.24
C ASP A 174 12.83 8.03 -2.99
N TRP A 175 11.65 7.58 -3.39
CA TRP A 175 11.47 6.33 -4.09
C TRP A 175 11.99 6.45 -5.53
N ASN A 176 11.93 7.65 -6.11
CA ASN A 176 12.39 7.90 -7.47
C ASN A 176 13.90 7.73 -7.57
N GLU A 177 14.68 8.18 -6.56
CA GLU A 177 16.13 7.94 -6.52
C GLU A 177 16.45 6.44 -6.51
N ILE A 178 15.69 5.64 -5.74
CA ILE A 178 15.87 4.18 -5.69
C ILE A 178 15.46 3.54 -7.03
N ALA A 179 14.35 3.96 -7.60
CA ALA A 179 13.85 3.48 -8.88
C ALA A 179 14.79 3.83 -10.05
N GLU A 180 15.44 4.99 -10.03
CA GLU A 180 16.43 5.37 -11.04
C GLU A 180 17.65 4.42 -11.03
N HIS A 181 18.00 3.88 -9.88
CA HIS A 181 19.09 2.90 -9.74
C HIS A 181 18.68 1.46 -10.09
N HIS A 182 17.45 1.06 -9.79
CA HIS A 182 17.01 -0.34 -9.91
C HIS A 182 15.99 -0.61 -11.03
N GLY A 183 15.43 0.42 -11.66
CA GLY A 183 14.34 0.35 -12.65
C GLY A 183 12.95 0.12 -12.04
N TYR A 184 12.88 -0.42 -10.82
CA TYR A 184 11.65 -0.67 -10.08
C TYR A 184 11.91 -0.49 -8.58
N VAL A 185 10.91 0.00 -7.86
CA VAL A 185 10.90 -0.02 -6.41
C VAL A 185 9.48 -0.17 -5.89
N HIS A 186 9.33 -0.96 -4.85
CA HIS A 186 8.17 -1.00 -3.99
C HIS A 186 8.63 -0.87 -2.55
N VAL A 187 8.24 0.21 -1.89
CA VAL A 187 8.46 0.36 -0.45
C VAL A 187 7.19 -0.05 0.26
N GLY A 188 7.27 -1.10 1.08
CA GLY A 188 6.09 -1.71 1.71
C GLY A 188 5.62 -0.92 2.94
N THR A 189 6.45 -0.88 3.99
CA THR A 189 6.16 -0.13 5.21
C THR A 189 7.27 0.86 5.52
N CYS A 190 6.88 1.97 6.15
CA CYS A 190 7.76 3.05 6.59
C CYS A 190 7.34 3.48 8.00
N ARG A 191 8.29 3.49 8.94
CA ARG A 191 8.06 3.89 10.34
C ARG A 191 9.23 4.74 10.82
N VAL A 192 8.92 5.96 11.22
CA VAL A 192 9.88 6.85 11.87
C VAL A 192 9.90 6.53 13.37
N SER A 193 11.08 6.58 14.00
CA SER A 193 11.24 6.33 15.44
C SER A 193 10.61 7.44 16.30
N PRO A 194 10.20 7.17 17.56
CA PRO A 194 9.54 8.16 18.41
C PRO A 194 10.34 9.45 18.67
N ASN A 195 11.67 9.38 18.67
CA ASN A 195 12.56 10.54 18.75
C ASN A 195 12.80 11.26 17.40
N HIS A 196 12.13 10.83 16.32
CA HIS A 196 12.25 11.36 14.97
C HIS A 196 13.65 11.26 14.35
N ARG A 197 14.52 10.36 14.84
CA ARG A 197 15.89 10.20 14.36
C ARG A 197 16.03 9.13 13.29
N TYR A 198 15.36 8.00 13.42
CA TYR A 198 15.51 6.86 12.52
C TYR A 198 14.27 6.70 11.65
N LEU A 199 14.47 6.26 10.41
CA LEU A 199 13.42 5.77 9.53
C LEU A 199 13.70 4.29 9.23
N ALA A 200 12.85 3.40 9.72
CA ALA A 200 12.84 2.01 9.31
C ALA A 200 11.86 1.83 8.15
N TYR A 201 12.28 1.16 7.09
CA TYR A 201 11.45 0.92 5.92
C TYR A 201 11.79 -0.40 5.25
N THR A 202 10.82 -0.97 4.51
CA THR A 202 11.00 -2.22 3.77
C THR A 202 10.96 -1.97 2.28
N ILE A 203 11.87 -2.57 1.51
CA ILE A 203 11.99 -2.36 0.07
C ILE A 203 12.03 -3.67 -0.72
N ASP A 204 11.36 -3.67 -1.87
CA ASP A 204 11.45 -4.68 -2.91
C ASP A 204 11.84 -3.98 -4.22
N ILE A 205 12.91 -4.44 -4.86
CA ILE A 205 13.49 -3.86 -6.08
C ILE A 205 13.28 -4.75 -7.31
N ASN A 206 12.63 -5.90 -7.17
CA ASN A 206 12.44 -6.86 -8.27
C ASN A 206 11.00 -7.39 -8.41
N GLY A 207 10.07 -6.97 -7.54
CA GLY A 207 8.67 -7.36 -7.61
C GLY A 207 8.39 -8.76 -7.05
N SER A 208 9.31 -9.32 -6.26
CA SER A 208 9.14 -10.62 -5.62
C SER A 208 8.20 -10.61 -4.41
N GLU A 209 7.83 -9.42 -3.93
CA GLU A 209 7.17 -9.19 -2.64
C GLU A 209 8.00 -9.68 -1.44
N TRP A 210 9.29 -9.94 -1.66
CA TRP A 210 10.24 -10.33 -0.63
C TRP A 210 11.02 -9.10 -0.16
N PHE A 211 10.45 -8.39 0.81
CA PHE A 211 10.99 -7.09 1.19
C PHE A 211 12.21 -7.19 2.11
N LYS A 212 13.20 -6.35 1.85
CA LYS A 212 14.38 -6.13 2.69
C LYS A 212 14.17 -4.94 3.62
N LEU A 213 14.48 -5.12 4.90
CA LEU A 213 14.50 -4.05 5.90
C LEU A 213 15.75 -3.17 5.73
N GLN A 214 15.54 -1.86 5.81
CA GLN A 214 16.55 -0.83 5.82
C GLN A 214 16.26 0.18 6.93
N ILE A 215 17.31 0.66 7.58
CA ILE A 215 17.20 1.71 8.59
C ILE A 215 18.07 2.88 8.18
N LYS A 216 17.47 4.08 8.08
CA LYS A 216 18.17 5.32 7.76
C LYS A 216 18.24 6.20 9.01
N ASP A 217 19.44 6.67 9.36
CA ASP A 217 19.61 7.76 10.33
C ASP A 217 19.33 9.08 9.63
N LEU A 218 18.23 9.75 10.02
CA LEU A 218 17.78 10.99 9.43
C LEU A 218 18.68 12.19 9.77
N ARG A 219 19.58 12.06 10.76
CA ARG A 219 20.57 13.12 11.06
C ARG A 219 21.75 13.10 10.09
N THR A 220 22.21 11.92 9.73
CA THR A 220 23.38 11.76 8.84
C THR A 220 22.97 11.54 7.38
N GLY A 221 21.74 11.06 7.15
CA GLY A 221 21.25 10.61 5.85
C GLY A 221 21.73 9.21 5.47
N CYS A 222 22.54 8.55 6.31
CA CYS A 222 23.15 7.26 6.01
C CYS A 222 22.22 6.10 6.38
N ILE A 223 22.31 5.02 5.61
CA ILE A 223 21.72 3.73 5.95
C ILE A 223 22.62 3.02 6.96
N LEU A 224 22.04 2.53 8.05
CA LEU A 224 22.74 1.76 9.06
C LEU A 224 23.00 0.34 8.54
N PRO A 225 24.25 -0.17 8.58
CA PRO A 225 24.56 -1.50 8.06
C PRO A 225 24.21 -2.63 9.03
N ASN A 226 23.93 -2.31 10.31
CA ASN A 226 23.92 -3.27 11.41
C ASN A 226 22.74 -4.25 11.38
N LEU A 227 21.59 -3.84 10.84
CA LEU A 227 20.39 -4.67 10.77
C LEU A 227 19.96 -4.83 9.32
N GLN A 228 20.15 -6.03 8.78
CA GLN A 228 19.67 -6.41 7.46
C GLN A 228 18.85 -7.69 7.58
N ALA A 229 17.53 -7.54 7.49
CA ALA A 229 16.60 -8.64 7.46
C ALA A 229 15.84 -8.66 6.14
N GLU A 230 15.47 -9.85 5.67
CA GLU A 230 14.69 -10.05 4.44
C GLU A 230 13.38 -10.78 4.76
N GLY A 231 12.41 -10.69 3.85
CA GLY A 231 11.06 -11.19 4.08
C GLY A 231 10.34 -10.44 5.20
N VAL A 232 10.68 -9.17 5.42
CA VAL A 232 10.11 -8.36 6.49
C VAL A 232 8.78 -7.77 6.06
N VAL A 233 7.74 -7.94 6.89
CA VAL A 233 6.37 -7.55 6.53
C VAL A 233 5.88 -6.36 7.35
N SER A 234 6.05 -6.39 8.66
CA SER A 234 5.55 -5.37 9.58
C SER A 234 6.66 -4.81 10.46
N LEU A 235 6.54 -3.54 10.86
CA LEU A 235 7.52 -2.81 11.67
C LEU A 235 6.82 -2.05 12.81
N ALA A 236 7.40 -2.07 14.01
CA ALA A 236 6.97 -1.27 15.15
C ALA A 236 8.17 -0.81 15.98
N TRP A 237 8.29 0.49 16.24
CA TRP A 237 9.31 1.02 17.15
C TRP A 237 8.83 0.92 18.59
N ALA A 238 9.75 0.56 19.49
CA ALA A 238 9.55 0.77 20.92
C ALA A 238 9.74 2.24 21.30
N GLN A 239 9.25 2.61 22.48
CA GLN A 239 9.29 3.99 22.96
C GLN A 239 10.72 4.51 23.24
N ASP A 240 11.68 3.60 23.46
CA ASP A 240 13.10 3.93 23.64
C ASP A 240 13.76 4.52 22.37
N SER A 241 13.10 4.41 21.22
CA SER A 241 13.59 4.86 19.91
C SER A 241 14.86 4.21 19.39
N CYS A 242 15.29 3.09 19.99
CA CYS A 242 16.40 2.27 19.50
C CYS A 242 15.99 0.81 19.26
N THR A 243 14.96 0.30 19.93
CA THR A 243 14.46 -1.05 19.71
C THR A 243 13.40 -1.06 18.61
N LEU A 244 13.66 -1.82 17.55
CA LEU A 244 12.73 -2.07 16.44
C LEU A 244 12.21 -3.51 16.52
N PHE A 245 10.89 -3.66 16.54
CA PHE A 245 10.21 -4.94 16.36
C PHE A 245 9.84 -5.09 14.88
N TYR A 246 9.98 -6.30 14.36
CA TYR A 246 9.63 -6.60 12.98
C TYR A 246 9.17 -8.06 12.81
N THR A 247 8.30 -8.29 11.82
CA THR A 247 7.87 -9.65 11.47
C THR A 247 8.65 -10.17 10.27
N VAL A 248 8.97 -11.47 10.27
CA VAL A 248 9.57 -12.16 9.12
C VAL A 248 8.67 -13.26 8.60
N ALA A 249 8.64 -13.37 7.26
CA ALA A 249 7.89 -14.37 6.54
C ALA A 249 8.64 -15.70 6.39
N ASP A 250 7.89 -16.80 6.31
CA ASP A 250 8.43 -18.10 5.92
C ASP A 250 8.56 -18.22 4.39
N LYS A 251 9.04 -19.38 3.92
CA LYS A 251 9.19 -19.68 2.48
C LYS A 251 7.90 -19.60 1.65
N ASN A 252 6.74 -19.61 2.30
CA ASN A 252 5.44 -19.46 1.65
C ASN A 252 4.94 -18.00 1.72
N GLN A 253 5.83 -17.06 2.04
CA GLN A 253 5.53 -15.63 2.25
C GLN A 253 4.53 -15.38 3.38
N ARG A 254 4.40 -16.31 4.34
CA ARG A 254 3.52 -16.16 5.49
C ARG A 254 4.30 -15.53 6.66
N PRO A 255 3.91 -14.34 7.16
CA PRO A 255 4.48 -13.77 8.38
C PRO A 255 4.22 -14.70 9.56
N PHE A 256 5.27 -15.17 10.23
CA PHE A 256 5.10 -16.16 11.30
C PHE A 256 5.96 -15.89 12.53
N ARG A 257 6.98 -15.04 12.43
CA ARG A 257 7.91 -14.80 13.53
C ARG A 257 8.05 -13.31 13.78
N VAL A 258 8.06 -12.92 15.06
CA VAL A 258 8.38 -11.57 15.54
C VAL A 258 9.79 -11.57 16.10
N LEU A 259 10.61 -10.68 15.58
CA LEU A 259 11.96 -10.41 16.05
C LEU A 259 12.01 -8.99 16.61
N CYS A 260 12.94 -8.73 17.54
CA CYS A 260 13.28 -7.38 17.97
C CYS A 260 14.79 -7.15 17.90
N ALA A 261 15.18 -5.94 17.53
CA ALA A 261 16.59 -5.58 17.42
C ALA A 261 16.82 -4.15 17.91
N ASP A 262 17.86 -3.96 18.73
CA ASP A 262 18.47 -2.65 18.94
C ASP A 262 19.25 -2.25 17.68
N VAL A 263 18.87 -1.13 17.10
CA VAL A 263 19.41 -0.60 15.83
C VAL A 263 20.76 0.08 16.02
N GLU A 264 21.11 0.46 17.25
CA GLU A 264 22.39 1.09 17.59
C GLU A 264 23.45 0.04 17.98
N ALA A 265 23.03 -1.20 18.28
CA ALA A 265 23.94 -2.28 18.67
C ALA A 265 24.83 -2.73 17.48
N PRO A 266 26.16 -2.84 17.67
CA PRO A 266 27.10 -3.07 16.56
C PRO A 266 27.09 -4.48 15.94
N ASN A 267 26.40 -5.46 16.55
CA ASN A 267 26.43 -6.88 16.11
C ASN A 267 25.04 -7.54 16.08
N ASN A 268 23.98 -6.78 15.78
CA ASN A 268 22.61 -7.28 15.85
C ASN A 268 22.03 -7.62 14.47
N SER A 269 22.63 -8.58 13.76
CA SER A 269 22.19 -8.94 12.41
C SER A 269 20.85 -9.68 12.39
N ASP A 270 20.60 -10.51 13.40
CA ASP A 270 19.54 -11.53 13.33
C ASP A 270 18.32 -11.23 14.22
N GLY A 271 18.40 -10.21 15.09
CA GLY A 271 17.37 -9.87 16.06
C GLY A 271 17.12 -10.98 17.10
N MET A 272 16.57 -10.61 18.25
CA MET A 272 16.11 -11.55 19.26
C MET A 272 14.70 -12.04 18.92
N ASN A 273 14.47 -13.35 18.96
CA ASN A 273 13.14 -13.92 18.75
C ASN A 273 12.21 -13.64 19.93
N VAL A 274 11.08 -12.97 19.65
CA VAL A 274 10.05 -12.62 20.64
C VAL A 274 8.88 -13.60 20.58
N PHE A 275 8.40 -13.90 19.37
CA PHE A 275 7.25 -14.80 19.18
C PHE A 275 7.38 -15.57 17.87
N THR A 276 6.88 -16.81 17.85
CA THR A 276 6.79 -17.63 16.64
C THR A 276 5.45 -18.36 16.61
N GLU A 277 4.68 -18.14 15.55
CA GLU A 277 3.46 -18.86 15.26
C GLU A 277 3.77 -20.18 14.53
N SER A 278 3.38 -21.27 15.18
CA SER A 278 3.61 -22.63 14.69
C SER A 278 2.52 -23.12 13.76
N ASP A 279 1.29 -22.62 13.88
CA ASP A 279 0.18 -23.00 13.02
C ASP A 279 0.27 -22.27 11.68
N SER A 280 0.42 -23.05 10.60
CA SER A 280 0.47 -22.55 9.22
C SER A 280 -0.79 -21.82 8.74
N GLY A 281 -1.92 -21.99 9.44
CA GLY A 281 -3.18 -21.29 9.16
C GLY A 281 -3.23 -19.85 9.66
N PHE A 282 -2.24 -19.43 10.45
CA PHE A 282 -2.19 -18.11 11.09
C PHE A 282 -1.05 -17.25 10.53
N CYS A 283 -1.30 -15.95 10.41
CA CYS A 283 -0.33 -14.93 10.04
C CYS A 283 -0.10 -14.00 11.23
N VAL A 284 1.15 -13.62 11.46
CA VAL A 284 1.53 -12.74 12.57
C VAL A 284 1.75 -11.32 12.10
N ASP A 285 1.13 -10.36 12.78
CA ASP A 285 1.33 -8.94 12.57
C ASP A 285 1.74 -8.25 13.89
N ILE A 286 2.34 -7.08 13.79
CA ILE A 286 2.71 -6.26 14.94
C ILE A 286 2.24 -4.82 14.78
N THR A 287 1.84 -4.20 15.87
CA THR A 287 1.43 -2.78 15.89
C THR A 287 1.79 -2.14 17.23
N ALA A 288 2.28 -0.92 17.21
CA ALA A 288 2.44 -0.12 18.43
C ALA A 288 1.11 0.53 18.82
N THR A 289 0.78 0.54 20.11
CA THR A 289 -0.40 1.27 20.60
C THR A 289 -0.24 2.77 20.41
N LYS A 290 -1.35 3.51 20.29
CA LYS A 290 -1.33 4.97 20.07
C LYS A 290 -0.61 5.76 21.17
N ASP A 291 -0.58 5.25 22.39
CA ASP A 291 0.14 5.85 23.51
C ASP A 291 1.61 5.41 23.60
N GLY A 292 2.08 4.54 22.67
CA GLY A 292 3.45 4.06 22.56
C GLY A 292 3.87 3.10 23.68
N LYS A 293 2.97 2.72 24.60
CA LYS A 293 3.32 1.93 25.79
C LYS A 293 3.41 0.44 25.54
N PHE A 294 2.77 -0.05 24.48
CA PHE A 294 2.69 -1.47 24.18
C PHE A 294 2.93 -1.73 22.70
N ILE A 295 3.47 -2.91 22.41
CA ILE A 295 3.50 -3.47 21.08
C ILE A 295 2.61 -4.70 21.11
N THR A 296 1.59 -4.70 20.27
CA THR A 296 0.68 -5.84 20.12
C THR A 296 1.24 -6.79 19.08
N VAL A 297 1.15 -8.09 19.37
CA VAL A 297 1.49 -9.19 18.46
C VAL A 297 0.20 -9.92 18.14
N ASN A 298 -0.27 -9.80 16.91
CA ASN A 298 -1.57 -10.31 16.51
C ASN A 298 -1.37 -11.55 15.64
N SER A 299 -1.84 -12.71 16.09
CA SER A 299 -1.85 -13.95 15.31
C SER A 299 -3.26 -14.18 14.74
N ASN A 300 -3.39 -14.06 13.42
CA ASN A 300 -4.68 -14.02 12.75
C ASN A 300 -4.82 -15.16 11.74
N SER A 301 -5.92 -15.90 11.82
CA SER A 301 -6.39 -16.81 10.76
C SER A 301 -7.60 -16.20 10.06
N ARG A 302 -8.11 -16.88 9.01
CA ARG A 302 -9.35 -16.46 8.33
C ARG A 302 -10.60 -16.52 9.22
N THR A 303 -10.56 -17.26 10.31
CA THR A 303 -11.73 -17.57 11.16
C THR A 303 -11.53 -17.26 12.64
N SER A 304 -10.32 -16.90 13.06
CA SER A 304 -9.98 -16.64 14.46
C SER A 304 -8.82 -15.67 14.59
N SER A 305 -8.86 -14.80 15.59
CA SER A 305 -7.77 -13.92 15.98
C SER A 305 -7.30 -14.27 17.40
N GLU A 306 -6.00 -14.28 17.61
CA GLU A 306 -5.39 -14.33 18.94
C GLU A 306 -4.50 -13.09 19.08
N GLU A 307 -4.70 -12.31 20.14
CA GLU A 307 -3.95 -11.08 20.37
C GLU A 307 -3.04 -11.25 21.58
N GLY A 308 -1.73 -11.15 21.36
CA GLY A 308 -0.73 -11.01 22.40
C GLY A 308 -0.40 -9.54 22.62
N ILE A 309 -0.20 -9.14 23.87
CA ILE A 309 0.34 -7.83 24.21
C ILE A 309 1.73 -8.05 24.78
N THR A 310 2.72 -7.41 24.17
CA THR A 310 4.08 -7.32 24.72
C THR A 310 4.27 -5.94 25.34
N PHE A 311 4.71 -5.91 26.60
CA PHE A 311 4.99 -4.66 27.30
C PHE A 311 6.19 -3.96 26.67
N SER A 312 6.05 -2.69 26.29
CA SER A 312 7.16 -1.89 25.75
C SER A 312 8.09 -1.35 26.85
N PHE A 313 7.71 -1.51 28.13
CA PHE A 313 8.53 -1.16 29.29
C PHE A 313 9.36 -2.37 29.75
N LEU A 314 10.69 -2.19 29.81
CA LEU A 314 11.75 -3.10 30.28
C LEU A 314 12.45 -3.97 29.22
N ILE A 315 13.14 -3.33 28.28
CA ILE A 315 14.48 -3.83 27.88
C ILE A 315 15.49 -2.75 28.27
N ARG A 316 15.71 -2.56 29.57
CA ARG A 316 16.89 -1.81 30.04
C ARG A 316 18.04 -2.79 30.16
N PHE A 317 19.00 -2.71 29.25
CA PHE A 317 20.34 -3.20 29.54
C PHE A 317 20.92 -2.34 30.66
N GLN A 318 20.98 -2.89 31.87
CA GLN A 318 21.80 -2.32 32.93
C GLN A 318 23.08 -3.14 33.00
N GLU A 319 24.20 -2.44 32.87
CA GLU A 319 25.55 -2.98 32.87
C GLU A 319 25.80 -3.92 34.06
N ALA A 320 26.50 -5.01 33.77
CA ALA A 320 27.12 -5.92 34.75
C ALA A 320 26.16 -6.59 35.74
N PHE A 321 25.30 -7.50 35.28
CA PHE A 321 25.07 -8.82 35.88
C PHE A 321 24.08 -9.58 34.99
N CYS A 322 24.39 -10.85 34.71
CA CYS A 322 23.58 -11.74 33.89
C CYS A 322 22.26 -12.04 34.63
N TYR A 323 21.21 -11.27 34.37
CA TYR A 323 19.84 -11.60 34.76
C TYR A 323 18.94 -11.55 33.52
N PHE A 324 18.39 -12.72 33.19
CA PHE A 324 17.31 -12.88 32.23
C PHE A 324 16.18 -11.90 32.57
N CYS A 325 15.89 -10.95 31.68
CA CYS A 325 14.63 -10.22 31.71
C CYS A 325 13.63 -11.05 30.91
N GLU A 326 12.72 -11.75 31.58
CA GLU A 326 11.60 -12.42 30.91
C GLU A 326 10.74 -11.37 30.22
N VAL A 327 10.63 -11.46 28.89
CA VAL A 327 9.58 -10.75 28.15
C VAL A 327 8.26 -11.43 28.52
N GLU A 328 7.56 -10.92 29.54
CA GLU A 328 6.20 -11.37 29.84
C GLU A 328 5.29 -10.99 28.67
N THR A 329 5.05 -11.95 27.78
CA THR A 329 4.05 -11.83 26.72
C THR A 329 2.74 -12.35 27.27
N ILE A 330 1.77 -11.46 27.49
CA ILE A 330 0.44 -11.86 27.93
C ILE A 330 -0.41 -12.07 26.68
N PHE A 331 -0.72 -13.33 26.36
CA PHE A 331 -1.65 -13.70 25.29
C PHE A 331 -3.09 -13.65 25.79
N LEU A 332 -3.89 -12.76 25.21
CA LEU A 332 -5.34 -12.70 25.40
C LEU A 332 -6.02 -13.39 24.22
N LYS A 333 -6.57 -14.58 24.46
CA LYS A 333 -7.31 -15.35 23.45
C LYS A 333 -8.73 -14.78 23.30
N LEU A 334 -8.93 -13.83 22.38
CA LEU A 334 -10.23 -13.21 22.11
C LEU A 334 -10.99 -13.96 20.99
N CYS A 335 -11.94 -14.80 21.40
CA CYS A 335 -13.09 -15.37 20.67
C CYS A 335 -12.91 -16.00 19.27
N ARG A 336 -13.33 -17.28 19.15
CA ARG A 336 -13.72 -17.93 17.89
C ARG A 336 -15.04 -17.33 17.40
N PHE A 337 -15.08 -16.78 16.18
CA PHE A 337 -16.35 -16.57 15.49
C PHE A 337 -16.78 -17.92 14.88
N THR A 338 -17.82 -18.52 15.44
CA THR A 338 -18.44 -19.76 14.93
C THR A 338 -19.28 -19.51 13.69
#